data_AF-A0A1G1YFI9-F1
#
_entry.id   AF-A0A1G1YFI9-F1
#
_cell.length_a   1.000
_cell.length_b   1.000
_cell.length_c   1.000
_cell.angle_alpha   90.00
_cell.angle_beta   90.00
_cell.angle_gamma   90.00
#
_symmetry.space_group_name_H-M   'P 1'
#
loop_
_entity.id
_entity.type
_entity.pdbx_description
1 polymer ?
#
loop_
_entity_poly.entity_id
_entity_poly.type
_entity_poly.pdbx_seq_one_letter_code
_entity_poly.pdbx_strand_id
1 'polypeptide(L)' 'MLLDIVQLIIAVLLVTTILLQNRGAGLGAAFGGSGNIYHTKRGVEKTLFIATIGLSAIFLVIAFINAVS' A
#
# COMPACT_ATOMS: atom_id res chain seq x y z
N MET A 1 -5.74 13.92 -21.46
CA MET A 1 -4.31 14.31 -21.53
C MET A 1 -3.76 14.79 -20.19
N LEU A 2 -4.27 15.88 -19.59
CA LEU A 2 -3.81 16.30 -18.25
C LEU A 2 -4.19 15.27 -17.16
N LEU A 3 -5.42 14.74 -17.20
CA LEU A 3 -5.85 13.72 -16.24
C LEU A 3 -5.05 12.41 -16.36
N ASP A 4 -4.66 11.99 -17.56
CA ASP A 4 -3.87 10.77 -17.78
C ASP A 4 -2.49 10.85 -17.14
N ILE A 5 -1.84 12.02 -17.26
CA ILE A 5 -0.52 12.27 -16.65
C ILE A 5 -0.65 12.24 -15.11
N VAL A 6 -1.69 12.86 -14.57
CA VAL A 6 -1.96 12.85 -13.12
C VAL A 6 -2.24 11.42 -12.63
N GLN A 7 -3.03 10.65 -13.36
CA GLN A 7 -3.34 9.26 -13.02
C GLN A 7 -2.09 8.37 -13.04
N LEU A 8 -1.22 8.55 -14.03
CA LEU A 8 0.04 7.82 -14.12
C LEU A 8 0.96 8.10 -12.93
N ILE A 9 1.08 9.37 -12.52
CA ILE A 9 1.88 9.76 -11.34
C ILE A 9 1.31 9.13 -10.06
N ILE A 10 -0.01 9.18 -9.86
CA ILE A 10 -0.63 8.61 -8.64
C ILE A 10 -0.48 7.09 -8.63
N ALA A 11 -0.63 6.41 -9.78
CA ALA A 11 -0.45 4.96 -9.89
C ALA A 11 0.98 4.52 -9.49
N VAL A 12 2.01 5.23 -9.96
CA VAL A 12 3.41 4.94 -9.62
C VAL A 12 3.68 5.14 -8.12
N LEU A 13 3.17 6.22 -7.52
CA LEU A 13 3.29 6.48 -6.08
C LEU A 13 2.61 5.37 -5.25
N LEU A 14 1.46 4.88 -5.71
CA LEU A 14 0.69 3.85 -5.02
C LEU A 14 1.39 2.50 -5.07
N VAL A 15 1.88 2.09 -6.25
CA VAL A 15 2.68 0.86 -6.41
C VAL A 15 3.92 0.91 -5.51
N THR A 16 4.64 2.04 -5.50
CA THR A 16 5.82 2.21 -4.66
C THR A 16 5.48 2.10 -3.17
N THR A 17 4.36 2.69 -2.76
CA THR A 17 3.87 2.64 -1.38
C THR A 17 3.45 1.23 -0.97
N ILE A 18 2.77 0.48 -1.85
CA ILE A 18 2.38 -0.93 -1.63
C ILE A 18 3.63 -1.81 -1.47
N LEU A 19 4.62 -1.66 -2.35
CA LEU A 19 5.86 -2.43 -2.28
C LEU A 19 6.62 -2.17 -0.98
N LEU A 20 6.65 -0.91 -0.50
CA LEU A 20 7.27 -0.54 0.76
C LEU A 20 6.57 -1.12 1.99
N GLN A 21 5.26 -1.38 1.93
CA GLN A 21 4.51 -2.06 2.99
C GLN A 21 4.73 -3.56 3.04
N ASN A 22 5.17 -4.18 1.94
CA ASN A 22 5.28 -5.63 1.83
C ASN A 22 6.54 -6.20 2.52
N ARG A 23 6.90 -5.62 3.67
CA ARG A 23 8.03 -6.04 4.50
C ARG A 23 7.54 -7.06 5.53
N GLY A 24 7.66 -8.35 5.22
CA GLY A 24 7.88 -9.36 6.27
C GLY A 24 7.09 -10.66 6.24
N ALA A 25 6.03 -10.82 5.43
CA ALA A 25 5.19 -12.02 5.54
C ALA A 25 5.60 -13.22 4.65
N GLY A 26 6.43 -13.01 3.63
CA GLY A 26 6.51 -13.96 2.50
C GLY A 26 7.44 -15.18 2.67
N LEU A 27 8.60 -15.04 3.33
CA LEU A 27 9.63 -16.10 3.34
C LEU A 27 9.95 -16.62 4.75
N GLY A 28 10.10 -15.75 5.75
CA GLY A 28 10.37 -16.19 7.14
C GLY A 28 9.25 -17.01 7.79
N ALA A 29 8.00 -16.81 7.36
CA ALA A 29 6.84 -17.57 7.83
C ALA A 29 6.73 -18.98 7.19
N ALA A 30 7.26 -19.16 5.98
CA ALA A 30 7.21 -20.43 5.24
C ALA A 30 8.30 -21.43 5.69
N PHE A 31 9.38 -20.96 6.29
CA PHE A 31 10.54 -21.77 6.71
C PHE A 31 10.55 -22.15 8.21
N GLY A 32 9.39 -22.16 8.88
CA GLY A 32 9.28 -22.75 10.23
C GLY A 32 9.87 -21.92 11.38
N GLY A 33 9.86 -20.59 11.27
CA GLY A 33 10.25 -19.69 12.35
C GLY A 33 9.23 -19.66 13.49
N SER A 34 9.17 -20.72 14.30
CA SER A 34 8.44 -20.79 15.58
C SER A 34 9.11 -19.99 16.69
N GLY A 35 9.57 -18.78 16.37
CA GLY A 35 9.82 -17.74 17.36
C GLY A 35 8.56 -16.90 17.41
N ASN A 36 7.64 -17.24 18.32
CA ASN A 36 6.40 -16.51 18.58
C ASN A 36 6.69 -15.12 19.19
N ILE A 37 7.41 -14.30 18.44
CA ILE A 37 7.57 -12.88 18.73
C ILE A 37 6.34 -12.22 18.13
N TYR A 38 5.27 -12.21 18.93
CA TYR A 38 4.20 -11.25 18.76
C TYR A 38 4.80 -9.85 18.99
N HIS A 39 5.51 -9.32 18.00
CA HIS A 39 5.68 -7.88 17.90
C HIS A 39 4.28 -7.34 17.66
N THR A 40 3.61 -6.93 18.75
CA THR A 40 2.50 -5.99 18.64
C THR A 40 2.96 -4.90 17.69
N LYS A 41 2.26 -4.73 16.57
CA LYS A 41 2.54 -3.66 15.61
C LYS A 41 2.41 -2.32 16.33
N ARG A 42 3.48 -1.80 16.94
CA ARG A 42 3.47 -0.53 17.67
C ARG A 42 3.92 0.58 16.73
N GLY A 43 3.04 1.58 16.58
CA GLY A 43 3.35 2.84 15.93
C GLY A 43 3.40 2.76 14.41
N VAL A 44 4.60 2.61 13.85
CA VAL A 44 4.89 2.97 12.45
C VAL A 44 4.19 2.06 11.45
N GLU A 45 4.19 0.74 11.67
CA GLU A 45 3.53 -0.21 10.75
C GLU A 45 2.02 -0.03 10.69
N LYS A 46 1.36 0.24 11.83
CA LYS A 46 -0.09 0.43 11.87
C LYS A 46 -0.48 1.73 11.17
N THR A 47 0.30 2.79 11.37
CA THR A 47 0.09 4.07 10.68
C THR A 47 0.32 3.95 9.18
N LEU A 48 1.38 3.27 8.74
CA LEU A 48 1.67 3.04 7.32
C LEU A 48 0.56 2.24 6.61
N PHE A 49 0.00 1.24 7.31
CA PHE A 49 -1.11 0.43 6.83
C PHE A 49 -2.40 1.25 6.68
N ILE A 50 -2.77 2.03 7.70
CA ILE A 50 -3.96 2.89 7.65
C ILE A 50 -3.79 3.99 6.58
N ALA A 51 -2.61 4.59 6.48
CA ALA A 51 -2.31 5.61 5.47
C ALA A 51 -2.45 5.06 4.05
N THR A 52 -2.03 3.82 3.82
CA THR A 52 -2.16 3.18 2.51
C THR A 52 -3.60 2.85 2.19
N ILE A 53 -4.38 2.36 3.14
CA ILE A 53 -5.81 2.13 2.93
C ILE A 53 -6.47 3.45 2.49
N GLY A 54 -6.17 4.57 3.17
CA GLY A 54 -6.66 5.90 2.78
C GLY A 54 -6.21 6.31 1.37
N LEU A 55 -4.92 6.21 1.07
CA LEU A 55 -4.36 6.55 -0.25
C LEU A 55 -4.95 5.67 -1.37
N SER A 56 -5.15 4.38 -1.10
CA SER A 56 -5.72 3.43 -2.06
C SER A 56 -7.18 3.75 -2.40
N ALA A 57 -7.97 4.15 -1.40
CA ALA A 57 -9.36 4.55 -1.60
C ALA A 57 -9.45 5.85 -2.42
N ILE A 58 -8.61 6.84 -2.10
CA ILE A 58 -8.56 8.11 -2.83
C ILE A 58 -8.15 7.88 -4.29
N PHE A 59 -7.15 7.04 -4.54
CA PHE A 59 -6.74 6.70 -5.90
C PHE A 59 -7.85 6.02 -6.68
N LEU A 60 -8.56 5.07 -6.09
CA LEU A 60 -9.70 4.40 -6.74
C LEU A 60 -10.76 5.42 -7.16
N VAL A 61 -11.12 6.34 -6.27
CA VAL A 61 -12.10 7.40 -6.57
C VAL A 61 -11.63 8.28 -7.73
N ILE A 62 -10.39 8.74 -7.70
CA ILE A 62 -9.81 9.57 -8.78
C ILE A 62 -9.74 8.78 -10.10
N ALA A 63 -9.35 7.50 -10.05
CA ALA A 63 -9.26 6.63 -11.21
C ALA A 63 -10.63 6.39 -11.86
N PHE A 64 -11.69 6.22 -11.05
CA PHE A 64 -13.05 6.10 -11.55
C PHE A 64 -13.54 7.41 -12.19
N ILE A 65 -13.24 8.56 -11.59
CA ILE A 65 -13.60 9.86 -12.15
C ILE A 65 -12.93 10.07 -13.50
N ASN A 66 -11.63 9.81 -13.61
CA ASN A 66 -10.92 9.91 -14.89
C ASN A 66 -11.39 8.88 -15.93
N ALA A 67 -11.80 7.68 -15.51
CA ALA A 67 -12.30 6.67 -16.45
C ALA A 67 -13.69 7.01 -17.02
N VAL A 68 -14.49 7.81 -16.29
CA VAL A 68 -15.84 8.22 -16.69
C VAL A 68 -15.85 9.57 -17.44
N SER A 69 -14.82 10.41 -17.25
CA SER A 69 -14.68 11.70 -17.93
C SER A 69 -13.87 11.61 -19.22
#